data_AF-A0A7R8CKQ1-F1
#
_entry.id   AF-A0A7R8CKQ1-F1
#
_cell.length_a   1.000
_cell.length_b   1.000
_cell.length_c   1.000
_cell.angle_alpha   90.00
_cell.angle_beta   90.00
_cell.angle_gamma   90.00
#
_symmetry.space_group_name_H-M   'P 1'
#
loop_
_entity.id
_entity.type
_entity.pdbx_description
1 polymer ?
#
loop_
_entity_poly.entity_id
_entity_poly.type
_entity_poly.pdbx_seq_one_letter_code
_entity_poly.pdbx_strand_id
1 'polypeptide(L)'
;MLGSLSYFFRNYEELHLVCGCLCLISLIMYFFIPESVRWEIVNNQYDSARKTLLSIAKQNGKTLTKEDENKIDRILHRIHDEIQDSDNKGKHSILDMFKKSQIKMTLVLLANWITVNVGSYTLTLEATKLSGNVWLNFVLSSVIEIPGSIMIFFCLSMFGRRFNLFMYQSIVGISCITLAFTPKTWTTTV
;
A
#
# COMPACT_ATOMS: atom_id res chain seq x y z
N MET A 1 -1.77 7.29 -12.31
CA MET A 1 -0.77 6.85 -13.35
C MET A 1 -1.40 6.33 -14.65
N LEU A 2 -2.48 5.54 -14.64
CA LEU A 2 -3.10 5.02 -15.88
C LEU A 2 -3.73 6.11 -16.76
N GLY A 3 -4.13 7.27 -16.21
CA GLY A 3 -4.72 8.34 -17.00
C GLY A 3 -3.78 9.18 -17.81
N SER A 4 -2.51 9.26 -17.43
CA SER A 4 -1.49 9.82 -18.32
C SER A 4 -1.28 8.92 -19.54
N LEU A 5 -1.33 7.59 -19.36
CA LEU A 5 -1.19 6.61 -20.44
C LEU A 5 -2.38 6.61 -21.40
N SER A 6 -3.59 6.86 -20.92
CA SER A 6 -4.79 6.87 -21.78
C SER A 6 -4.89 8.09 -22.70
N TYR A 7 -4.16 9.18 -22.41
CA TYR A 7 -4.03 10.30 -23.33
C TYR A 7 -3.13 9.96 -24.52
N PHE A 8 -2.09 9.15 -24.29
CA PHE A 8 -1.19 8.69 -25.34
C PHE A 8 -1.76 7.48 -26.11
N PHE A 9 -2.44 6.57 -25.43
CA PHE A 9 -3.03 5.36 -26.01
C PHE A 9 -4.56 5.45 -25.94
N ARG A 10 -5.14 5.98 -27.02
CA ARG A 10 -6.60 6.13 -27.21
C ARG A 10 -7.32 4.78 -27.29
N ASN A 11 -6.58 3.72 -27.67
CA ASN A 11 -7.09 2.36 -27.86
C ASN A 11 -6.95 1.55 -26.56
N TYR A 12 -8.04 0.92 -26.11
CA TYR A 12 -8.05 0.09 -24.90
C TYR A 12 -7.16 -1.15 -25.01
N GLU A 13 -6.87 -1.62 -26.22
CA GLU A 13 -6.01 -2.78 -26.49
C GLU A 13 -4.54 -2.46 -26.20
N GLU A 14 -4.07 -1.29 -26.64
CA GLU A 14 -2.70 -0.81 -26.37
C GLU A 14 -2.49 -0.58 -24.88
N LEU A 15 -3.49 -0.07 -24.16
CA LEU A 15 -3.42 0.11 -22.71
C LEU A 15 -3.29 -1.23 -21.97
N HIS A 16 -4.08 -2.25 -22.35
CA HIS A 16 -3.95 -3.58 -21.77
C HIS A 16 -2.58 -4.20 -22.05
N LEU A 17 -2.02 -3.98 -23.25
CA LEU A 17 -0.70 -4.47 -23.61
C LEU A 17 0.38 -3.82 -22.74
N VAL A 18 0.34 -2.50 -22.56
CA VAL A 18 1.26 -1.76 -21.67
C VAL A 18 1.14 -2.27 -20.22
N CYS A 19 -0.07 -2.47 -19.71
CA CYS A 19 -0.29 -3.05 -18.39
C CYS A 19 0.28 -4.47 -18.29
N GLY A 20 0.09 -5.30 -19.32
CA GLY A 20 0.69 -6.63 -19.41
C GLY A 20 2.23 -6.59 -19.36
N CYS A 21 2.84 -5.67 -20.10
CA CYS A 21 4.29 -5.46 -20.07
C CYS A 21 4.80 -5.03 -18.69
N LEU A 22 4.10 -4.12 -18.00
CA LEU A 22 4.44 -3.72 -16.62
C LEU A 22 4.36 -4.90 -15.64
N CYS A 23 3.36 -5.77 -15.79
CA CYS A 23 3.26 -7.00 -15.01
C CYS A 23 4.42 -7.96 -15.30
N LEU A 24 4.86 -8.10 -16.56
CA LEU A 24 6.03 -8.90 -16.92
C LEU A 24 7.31 -8.37 -16.30
N ILE A 25 7.52 -7.05 -16.28
CA ILE A 25 8.66 -6.43 -15.59
C ILE A 25 8.64 -6.77 -14.10
N SER A 26 7.46 -6.72 -13.48
CA SER A 26 7.29 -7.07 -12.06
C SER A 26 7.61 -8.55 -11.80
N LEU A 27 7.27 -9.43 -12.73
CA LEU A 27 7.60 -10.85 -12.67
C LEU A 27 9.11 -11.10 -12.83
N ILE A 28 9.78 -10.33 -13.67
CA ILE A 28 11.25 -10.36 -13.76
C ILE A 28 11.87 -9.91 -12.43
N MET A 29 11.36 -8.83 -11.82
CA MET A 29 11.84 -8.35 -10.52
C MET A 29 11.68 -9.38 -9.40
N TYR A 30 10.63 -10.21 -9.43
CA TYR A 30 10.43 -11.28 -8.46
C TYR A 30 11.62 -12.24 -8.38
N PHE A 31 12.30 -12.53 -9.51
CA PHE A 31 13.49 -13.38 -9.51
C PHE A 31 14.74 -12.73 -8.89
N PHE A 32 14.77 -11.40 -8.80
CA PHE A 32 15.91 -10.67 -8.21
C PHE A 32 15.71 -10.33 -6.73
N ILE A 33 14.46 -10.25 -6.26
CA ILE A 33 14.15 -9.89 -4.89
C ILE A 33 14.38 -11.11 -3.99
N PRO A 34 15.27 -11.03 -2.99
CA PRO A 34 15.46 -12.12 -2.05
C PRO A 34 14.18 -12.36 -1.25
N GLU A 35 13.99 -13.60 -0.81
CA GLU A 35 12.85 -13.97 0.01
C GLU A 35 12.83 -13.17 1.32
N SER A 36 11.64 -12.98 1.91
CA SER A 36 11.54 -12.15 3.11
C SER A 36 12.20 -12.83 4.30
N VAL A 37 13.10 -12.12 4.98
CA VAL A 37 13.83 -12.58 6.18
C VAL A 37 12.87 -13.16 7.24
N ARG A 38 11.68 -12.57 7.37
CA ARG A 38 10.67 -13.04 8.32
C ARG A 38 10.14 -14.44 7.97
N TRP A 39 9.92 -14.72 6.70
CA TRP A 39 9.47 -16.03 6.23
C TRP A 39 10.54 -17.10 6.42
N GLU A 40 11.80 -16.76 6.14
CA GLU A 40 12.94 -17.66 6.39
C GLU A 40 13.03 -18.05 7.88
N ILE A 41 12.81 -17.11 8.80
CA ILE A 41 12.79 -17.37 10.26
C ILE A 41 11.60 -18.25 10.66
N VAL A 42 10.40 -18.01 10.12
CA VAL A 42 9.21 -18.84 10.39
C VAL A 42 9.43 -20.29 9.96
N ASN A 43 10.15 -20.50 8.86
CA ASN A 43 10.51 -21.83 8.37
C ASN A 43 11.75 -22.44 9.05
N ASN A 44 12.24 -21.84 10.14
CA ASN A 44 13.45 -22.24 10.87
C ASN A 44 14.74 -22.25 10.02
N GLN A 45 14.78 -21.49 8.92
CA GLN A 45 15.95 -21.37 8.03
C GLN A 45 16.82 -20.17 8.43
N TYR A 46 17.45 -20.26 9.59
CA TYR A 46 18.27 -19.19 10.15
C TYR A 46 19.48 -18.81 9.30
N ASP A 47 20.18 -19.80 8.74
CA ASP A 47 21.38 -19.56 7.94
C ASP A 47 21.06 -18.76 6.66
N SER A 48 19.92 -19.05 6.03
CA SER A 48 19.42 -18.32 4.87
C SER A 48 19.07 -16.87 5.25
N ALA A 49 18.33 -16.68 6.36
CA ALA A 49 17.98 -15.36 6.88
C ALA A 49 19.21 -14.49 7.19
N ARG A 50 20.23 -15.08 7.80
CA ARG A 50 21.51 -14.43 8.08
C ARG A 50 22.22 -14.03 6.79
N LYS A 51 22.30 -14.93 5.81
CA LYS A 51 22.93 -14.68 4.52
C LYS A 51 22.23 -13.56 3.74
N THR A 52 20.89 -13.54 3.76
CA THR A 52 20.07 -12.51 3.13
C THR A 52 20.35 -11.13 3.75
N LEU A 53 20.34 -11.03 5.09
CA LEU A 53 20.65 -9.77 5.80
C LEU A 53 22.08 -9.28 5.56
N LEU A 54 23.07 -10.18 5.54
CA LEU A 54 24.46 -9.82 5.25
C LEU A 54 24.65 -9.36 3.80
N SER A 55 23.97 -10.00 2.84
CA SER A 55 23.97 -9.58 1.44
C SER A 55 23.41 -8.17 1.29
N ILE A 56 22.27 -7.89 1.93
CA ILE A 56 21.63 -6.56 1.93
C ILE A 56 22.54 -5.53 2.59
N ALA A 57 23.17 -5.84 3.73
CA ALA A 57 24.08 -4.93 4.42
C ALA A 57 25.32 -4.59 3.58
N LYS A 58 25.85 -5.58 2.84
CA LYS A 58 26.97 -5.40 1.90
C LYS A 58 26.56 -4.55 0.70
N GLN A 59 25.38 -4.78 0.12
CA GLN A 59 24.84 -3.97 -0.98
C GLN A 59 24.58 -2.52 -0.55
N ASN A 60 24.17 -2.30 0.71
CA ASN A 60 24.01 -0.97 1.30
C ASN A 60 25.34 -0.28 1.67
N GLY A 61 26.49 -0.86 1.31
CA GLY A 61 27.81 -0.25 1.50
C GLY A 61 28.28 -0.15 2.95
N LYS A 62 27.65 -0.89 3.89
CA LYS A 62 28.13 -0.93 5.28
C LYS A 62 29.35 -1.83 5.40
N THR A 63 30.44 -1.30 5.96
CA THR A 63 31.61 -2.10 6.34
C THR A 63 31.23 -3.02 7.50
N LEU A 64 31.01 -4.29 7.19
CA LEU A 64 30.60 -5.30 8.17
C LEU A 64 31.70 -5.49 9.21
N THR A 65 31.49 -4.92 10.40
CA THR A 65 32.33 -5.17 11.57
C THR A 65 31.76 -6.38 12.32
N LYS A 66 32.59 -7.15 13.05
CA LYS A 66 32.14 -8.28 13.88
C LYS A 66 31.01 -7.91 14.85
N GLU A 67 30.95 -6.66 15.29
CA GLU A 67 29.87 -6.14 16.14
C GLU A 67 28.51 -6.02 15.44
N ASP A 68 28.51 -5.75 14.13
CA ASP A 68 27.27 -5.64 13.34
C ASP A 68 26.73 -7.02 12.97
N GLU A 69 27.58 -8.01 12.76
CA GLU A 69 27.17 -9.42 12.67
C GLU A 69 26.47 -9.86 13.96
N ASN A 70 27.05 -9.54 15.13
CA ASN A 70 26.42 -9.81 16.41
C ASN A 70 25.09 -9.07 16.61
N LYS A 71 24.91 -7.87 16.03
CA LYS A 71 23.62 -7.15 16.03
C LYS A 71 22.60 -7.87 15.17
N ILE A 72 22.99 -8.35 13.99
CA ILE A 72 22.12 -9.12 13.08
C ILE A 72 21.63 -10.39 13.76
N ASP A 73 22.52 -11.13 14.42
CA ASP A 73 22.16 -12.36 15.13
C ASP A 73 21.20 -12.08 16.30
N ARG A 74 21.40 -10.97 17.04
CA ARG A 74 20.43 -10.53 18.07
C ARG A 74 19.05 -10.20 17.51
N ILE A 75 18.99 -9.55 16.35
CA ILE A 75 17.71 -9.22 15.69
C ILE A 75 17.00 -10.48 15.23
N LEU A 76 17.74 -11.42 14.62
CA LEU A 76 17.21 -12.72 14.18
C LEU A 76 16.62 -13.51 15.36
N HIS A 77 17.36 -13.60 16.48
CA HIS A 77 16.87 -14.27 17.69
C HIS A 77 15.61 -13.61 18.25
N ARG A 78 15.59 -12.27 18.35
CA ARG A 78 14.41 -11.56 18.84
C ARG A 78 13.18 -11.82 17.98
N ILE A 79 13.32 -11.80 16.66
CA ILE A 79 12.19 -12.04 15.75
C ILE A 79 11.70 -13.49 15.89
N HIS A 80 12.61 -14.43 16.05
CA HIS A 80 12.24 -15.82 16.29
C HIS A 80 11.51 -16.01 17.63
N ASP A 81 12.00 -15.42 18.72
CA ASP A 81 11.34 -15.51 20.02
C ASP A 81 9.93 -14.90 19.96
N GLU A 82 9.76 -13.77 19.27
CA GLU A 82 8.44 -13.16 19.04
C GLU A 82 7.50 -14.08 18.22
N ILE A 83 8.05 -14.82 17.24
CA ILE A 83 7.29 -15.78 16.43
C ILE A 83 6.96 -17.04 17.25
N GLN A 84 7.91 -17.58 18.00
CA GLN A 84 7.74 -18.77 18.82
C GLN A 84 6.74 -18.51 19.96
N ASP A 85 6.78 -17.34 20.58
CA ASP A 85 5.77 -16.88 21.54
C ASP A 85 4.38 -16.75 20.92
N SER A 86 4.30 -16.44 19.63
CA SER A 86 3.04 -16.40 18.90
C SER A 86 2.53 -17.80 18.53
N ASP A 87 3.43 -18.73 18.19
CA ASP A 87 3.07 -20.11 17.83
C ASP A 87 2.72 -20.96 19.08
N ASN A 88 3.39 -20.71 20.21
CA ASN A 88 3.04 -21.28 21.52
C ASN A 88 1.66 -20.82 22.02
N LYS A 89 1.13 -19.70 21.52
CA LYS A 89 -0.25 -19.26 21.79
C LYS A 89 -1.29 -20.02 20.96
N GLY A 90 -0.86 -21.02 20.19
CA GLY A 90 -1.68 -21.91 19.37
C GLY A 90 -1.86 -21.37 17.96
N LYS A 91 -2.05 -22.28 16.99
CA LYS A 91 -2.34 -21.94 15.59
C LYS A 91 -3.54 -21.01 15.52
N HIS A 92 -3.28 -19.74 15.20
CA HIS A 92 -4.32 -18.74 15.03
C HIS A 92 -5.19 -19.12 13.82
N SER A 93 -6.44 -19.52 14.09
CA SER A 93 -7.43 -19.68 13.04
C SER A 93 -7.95 -18.30 12.61
N ILE A 94 -8.40 -18.15 11.37
CA ILE A 94 -9.11 -16.94 10.91
C ILE A 94 -10.32 -16.64 11.83
N LEU A 95 -10.91 -17.70 12.41
CA LEU A 95 -12.00 -17.59 13.38
C LEU A 95 -11.55 -17.02 14.74
N ASP A 96 -10.27 -17.10 15.11
CA ASP A 96 -9.73 -16.47 16.32
C ASP A 96 -9.69 -14.94 16.22
N MET A 97 -9.68 -14.39 14.99
CA MET A 97 -9.85 -12.94 14.78
C MET A 97 -11.23 -12.44 15.23
N PHE A 98 -12.21 -13.36 15.34
CA PHE A 98 -13.55 -13.11 15.86
C PHE A 98 -13.69 -13.44 17.35
N LYS A 99 -12.60 -13.67 18.10
CA LYS A 99 -12.68 -13.75 19.57
C LYS A 99 -12.89 -12.36 20.19
N LYS A 100 -13.66 -12.34 21.28
CA LYS A 100 -14.26 -11.18 21.97
C LYS A 100 -13.33 -9.98 22.25
N SER A 101 -12.02 -10.19 22.31
CA SER A 101 -11.01 -9.14 22.56
C SER A 101 -10.58 -8.38 21.31
N GLN A 102 -10.56 -9.02 20.12
CA GLN A 102 -9.98 -8.43 18.90
C GLN A 102 -11.02 -8.03 17.85
N ILE A 103 -12.28 -8.51 17.96
CA ILE A 103 -13.38 -8.17 17.02
C ILE A 103 -13.52 -6.66 16.81
N LYS A 104 -13.47 -5.87 17.88
CA LYS A 104 -13.66 -4.41 17.80
C LYS A 104 -12.61 -3.77 16.90
N MET A 105 -11.35 -4.19 17.04
CA MET A 105 -10.26 -3.65 16.24
C MET A 105 -10.35 -4.13 14.79
N THR A 106 -10.65 -5.41 14.57
CA THR A 106 -10.87 -5.98 13.23
C THR A 106 -12.02 -5.26 12.51
N LEU A 107 -13.14 -5.01 13.20
CA LEU A 107 -14.29 -4.30 12.65
C LEU A 107 -13.95 -2.86 12.29
N VAL A 108 -13.20 -2.15 13.15
CA VAL A 108 -12.76 -0.77 12.86
C VAL A 108 -11.85 -0.72 11.64
N LEU A 109 -10.90 -1.66 11.54
CA LEU A 109 -10.02 -1.77 10.37
C LEU A 109 -10.80 -2.10 9.09
N LEU A 110 -11.76 -3.02 9.18
CA LEU A 110 -12.64 -3.37 8.06
C LEU A 110 -13.50 -2.17 7.62
N ALA A 111 -14.12 -1.48 8.58
CA ALA A 111 -14.94 -0.30 8.30
C ALA A 111 -14.12 0.83 7.69
N ASN A 112 -12.90 1.06 8.20
CA ASN A 112 -11.98 2.02 7.61
C ASN A 112 -11.60 1.63 6.17
N TRP A 113 -11.28 0.37 5.93
CA TRP A 113 -10.96 -0.13 4.59
C TRP A 113 -12.13 0.07 3.61
N ILE A 114 -13.36 -0.29 4.02
CA ILE A 114 -14.56 -0.07 3.20
C ILE A 114 -14.76 1.41 2.91
N THR A 115 -14.64 2.27 3.94
CA THR A 115 -14.89 3.71 3.80
C THR A 115 -13.87 4.36 2.86
N VAL A 116 -12.59 4.00 2.95
CA VAL A 116 -11.55 4.50 2.05
C VAL A 116 -11.79 4.06 0.61
N ASN A 117 -12.16 2.80 0.40
CA ASN A 117 -12.48 2.29 -0.95
C ASN A 117 -13.68 3.02 -1.54
N VAL A 118 -14.81 3.03 -0.84
CA VAL A 118 -16.05 3.66 -1.31
C VAL A 118 -15.84 5.15 -1.57
N GLY A 119 -15.17 5.87 -0.66
CA GLY A 119 -14.87 7.29 -0.83
C GLY A 119 -13.99 7.57 -2.05
N SER A 120 -12.91 6.79 -2.22
CA SER A 120 -12.00 6.95 -3.36
C SER A 120 -12.67 6.65 -4.70
N TYR A 121 -13.48 5.58 -4.76
CA TYR A 121 -14.25 5.27 -5.98
C TYR A 121 -15.31 6.32 -6.27
N THR A 122 -16.01 6.82 -5.26
CA THR A 122 -17.02 7.86 -5.43
C THR A 122 -16.40 9.14 -6.00
N LEU A 123 -15.29 9.60 -5.42
CA LEU A 123 -14.57 10.78 -5.89
C LEU A 123 -14.05 10.59 -7.33
N THR A 124 -13.50 9.42 -7.63
CA THR A 124 -12.98 9.10 -8.98
C THR A 124 -14.10 9.08 -10.02
N LEU A 125 -15.23 8.46 -9.69
CA LEU A 125 -16.39 8.39 -10.60
C LEU A 125 -16.98 9.78 -10.86
N GLU A 126 -17.16 10.61 -9.83
CA GLU A 126 -17.67 11.97 -10.02
C GLU A 126 -16.66 12.88 -10.74
N ALA A 127 -15.35 12.72 -10.49
CA ALA A 127 -14.31 13.45 -11.21
C ALA A 127 -14.32 13.14 -12.73
N THR A 128 -14.67 11.92 -13.13
CA THR A 128 -14.80 11.56 -14.56
C THR A 128 -16.10 12.04 -15.20
N LYS A 129 -17.15 12.28 -14.43
CA LYS A 129 -18.45 12.82 -14.90
C LYS A 129 -18.50 14.35 -14.97
N LEU A 130 -17.49 15.04 -14.43
CA LEU A 130 -17.43 16.49 -14.47
C LEU A 130 -17.48 17.00 -15.91
N SER A 131 -18.33 18.00 -16.18
CA SER A 131 -18.50 18.65 -17.49
C SER A 131 -17.16 18.95 -18.17
N GLY A 132 -16.93 18.39 -19.36
CA GLY A 132 -15.69 18.54 -20.13
C GLY A 132 -15.28 17.28 -20.90
N ASN A 133 -14.02 17.24 -21.35
CA ASN A 133 -13.47 16.06 -22.01
C ASN A 133 -13.07 15.01 -20.95
N VAL A 134 -13.75 13.86 -20.93
CA VAL A 134 -13.51 12.75 -19.99
C VAL A 134 -12.04 12.34 -19.93
N TRP A 135 -11.34 12.35 -21.07
CA TRP A 135 -9.92 12.01 -21.14
C TRP A 135 -9.04 13.03 -20.42
N LEU A 136 -9.38 14.32 -20.52
CA LEU A 136 -8.63 15.40 -19.87
C LEU A 136 -8.82 15.37 -18.34
N ASN A 137 -10.05 15.12 -17.88
CA ASN A 137 -10.34 14.96 -16.45
C ASN A 137 -9.60 13.76 -15.84
N PHE A 138 -9.48 12.67 -16.60
CA PHE A 138 -8.75 11.47 -16.16
C PHE A 138 -7.22 11.70 -16.13
N VAL A 139 -6.67 12.45 -17.07
CA VAL A 139 -5.25 12.88 -17.04
C VAL A 139 -4.98 13.76 -15.83
N LEU A 140 -5.79 14.79 -15.59
CA LEU A 140 -5.63 15.70 -14.46
C LEU A 140 -5.70 14.94 -13.12
N SER A 141 -6.65 14.02 -13.00
CA SER A 141 -6.75 13.14 -11.83
C SER A 141 -5.52 12.24 -11.67
N SER A 142 -4.94 11.75 -12.76
CA SER A 142 -3.69 10.97 -12.68
C SER A 142 -2.45 11.79 -12.34
N VAL A 143 -2.40 13.06 -12.79
CA VAL A 143 -1.28 13.96 -12.48
C VAL A 143 -1.33 14.37 -11.02
N ILE A 144 -2.51 14.63 -10.44
CA ILE A 144 -2.64 15.04 -9.02
C ILE A 144 -2.31 13.92 -8.03
N GLU A 145 -2.45 12.65 -8.44
CA GLU A 145 -2.03 11.48 -7.65
C GLU A 145 -0.53 11.46 -7.33
N ILE A 146 0.32 11.95 -8.25
CA ILE A 146 1.78 11.93 -8.08
C ILE A 146 2.24 12.82 -6.92
N PRO A 147 1.94 14.14 -6.89
CA PRO A 147 2.29 14.99 -5.76
C PRO A 147 1.53 14.58 -4.49
N GLY A 148 0.30 14.08 -4.62
CA GLY A 148 -0.48 13.55 -3.50
C GLY A 148 0.24 12.38 -2.80
N SER A 149 0.79 11.44 -3.58
CA SER A 149 1.54 10.29 -3.05
C SER A 149 2.82 10.71 -2.31
N ILE A 150 3.55 11.66 -2.88
CA ILE A 150 4.76 12.23 -2.25
C ILE A 150 4.38 12.93 -0.94
N MET A 151 3.32 13.74 -0.94
CA MET A 151 2.83 14.42 0.24
C MET A 151 2.42 13.43 1.35
N ILE A 152 1.75 12.34 1.00
CA ILE A 152 1.39 11.29 1.97
C ILE A 152 2.63 10.67 2.60
N PHE A 153 3.66 10.39 1.80
CA PHE A 153 4.93 9.85 2.30
C PHE A 153 5.59 10.79 3.33
N PHE A 154 5.67 12.09 3.04
CA PHE A 154 6.17 13.09 3.99
C PHE A 154 5.28 13.24 5.22
N CYS A 155 3.95 13.23 5.06
CA CYS A 155 3.04 13.33 6.18
C CYS A 155 3.14 12.12 7.12
N LEU A 156 3.36 10.91 6.57
CA LEU A 156 3.58 9.70 7.37
C LEU A 156 4.88 9.76 8.16
N SER A 157 5.95 10.31 7.59
CA SER A 157 7.23 10.44 8.29
C SER A 157 7.22 11.51 9.39
N MET A 158 6.44 12.59 9.22
CA MET A 158 6.42 13.70 10.18
C MET A 158 5.36 13.58 11.28
N PHE A 159 4.12 13.21 10.96
CA PHE A 159 2.98 13.33 11.89
C PHE A 159 2.50 12.00 12.48
N GLY A 160 3.13 10.89 12.09
CA GLY A 160 2.74 9.55 12.50
C GLY A 160 1.44 9.05 11.86
N ARG A 161 1.17 7.74 12.03
CA ARG A 161 0.15 7.02 11.25
C ARG A 161 -1.30 7.41 11.60
N ARG A 162 -1.60 7.68 12.88
CA ARG A 162 -2.98 7.94 13.34
C ARG A 162 -3.50 9.31 12.89
N PHE A 163 -2.67 10.34 13.02
CA PHE A 163 -3.03 11.70 12.61
C PHE A 163 -3.24 11.79 11.11
N ASN A 164 -2.36 11.14 10.32
CA ASN A 164 -2.49 11.10 8.87
C ASN A 164 -3.80 10.42 8.43
N LEU A 165 -4.13 9.26 9.03
CA LEU A 165 -5.40 8.58 8.75
C LEU A 165 -6.62 9.46 9.06
N PHE A 166 -6.61 10.16 10.19
CA PHE A 166 -7.69 11.07 10.56
C PHE A 166 -7.84 12.22 9.54
N MET A 167 -6.73 12.91 9.23
CA MET A 167 -6.72 14.02 8.27
C MET A 167 -7.23 13.58 6.89
N TYR A 168 -6.75 12.45 6.38
CA TYR A 168 -7.18 11.91 5.09
C TYR A 168 -8.68 11.60 5.09
N GLN A 169 -9.17 10.94 6.15
CA GLN A 169 -10.59 10.59 6.26
C GLN A 169 -11.49 11.84 6.35
N SER A 170 -11.04 12.87 7.06
CA SER A 170 -11.75 14.16 7.13
C SER A 170 -11.81 14.85 5.77
N ILE A 171 -10.71 14.90 5.02
CA ILE A 171 -10.66 15.53 3.69
C ILE A 171 -11.60 14.81 2.73
N VAL A 172 -11.58 13.47 2.70
CA VAL A 172 -12.49 12.67 1.87
C VAL A 172 -13.95 12.91 2.28
N GLY A 173 -14.24 12.95 3.58
CA GLY A 173 -15.58 13.22 4.09
C GLY A 173 -16.11 14.59 3.66
N ILE A 174 -15.30 15.65 3.80
CA ILE A 174 -15.65 17.01 3.36
C ILE A 174 -15.87 17.06 1.84
N SER A 175 -15.04 16.35 1.08
CA SER A 175 -15.15 16.27 -0.39
C SER A 175 -16.45 15.58 -0.82
N CYS A 176 -16.86 14.49 -0.16
CA CYS A 176 -18.13 13.83 -0.44
C CYS A 176 -19.34 14.71 -0.08
N ILE A 177 -19.28 15.46 1.03
CA ILE A 177 -20.35 16.37 1.43
C ILE A 177 -20.49 17.51 0.41
N THR A 178 -19.37 18.11 -0.01
CA THR A 178 -19.38 19.19 -1.02
C THR A 178 -19.91 18.71 -2.37
N LEU A 179 -19.60 17.47 -2.80
CA LEU A 179 -20.21 16.86 -3.97
C LEU A 179 -21.74 16.74 -3.85
N ALA A 180 -22.26 16.37 -2.67
CA ALA A 180 -23.71 16.26 -2.46
C ALA A 180 -24.45 17.60 -2.59
N PHE A 181 -23.79 18.72 -2.29
CA PHE A 181 -24.34 20.07 -2.45
C PHE A 181 -24.13 20.66 -3.85
N THR A 182 -23.38 19.99 -4.73
CA THR A 182 -23.14 20.50 -6.08
C THR A 182 -24.38 20.28 -6.96
N PRO A 183 -24.97 21.33 -7.55
CA PRO A 183 -26.18 21.18 -8.34
C PRO A 183 -25.93 20.33 -9.60
N LYS A 184 -26.88 19.42 -9.88
CA LYS A 184 -26.82 18.42 -10.99
C LYS A 184 -26.63 19.02 -12.39
N THR A 185 -26.75 20.33 -12.54
CA THR A 185 -26.54 21.06 -13.79
C THR A 185 -25.09 21.03 -14.28
N TRP A 186 -24.11 20.79 -13.40
CA TRP A 186 -22.68 20.72 -13.77
C TRP A 186 -22.16 19.29 -13.96
N THR A 187 -22.95 18.28 -13.55
CA THR A 187 -22.56 16.87 -13.50
C THR A 187 -23.34 15.97 -14.47
N THR A 188 -24.26 16.54 -15.26
CA THR A 188 -25.06 15.78 -16.24
C THR A 188 -24.76 16.23 -17.65
N THR A 189 -24.04 15.42 -18.42
CA THR A 189 -24.03 15.49 -19.89
C THR A 189 -25.37 14.99 -20.42
N VAL A 190 -26.16 15.90 -20.99
CA VAL A 190 -26.85 15.66 -22.26
C VAL A 190 -25.98 16.30 -23.33
#